data_AF-Q7QIT5-F1
#
_entry.id   AF-Q7QIT5-F1
#
_cell.length_a   1.000
_cell.length_b   1.000
_cell.length_c   1.000
_cell.angle_alpha   90.00
_cell.angle_beta   90.00
_cell.angle_gamma   90.00
#
_symmetry.space_group_name_H-M   'P 1'
#
loop_
_entity.id
_entity.type
_entity.pdbx_description
1 polymer ?
#
loop_
_entity_poly.entity_id
_entity_poly.type
_entity_poly.pdbx_seq_one_letter_code
_entity_poly.pdbx_strand_id
1 'polypeptide(L)' 'MVELSSSNDPFQHGFPNAVFIIPAIVVIGLGAFFGYKLYLSLTEKERKREEKLKAKQEKSKKKK' A
#
# COMPACT_ATOMS: atom_id res chain seq x y z
N MET A 1 19.59 -42.77 34.65
CA MET A 1 18.64 -41.70 34.31
C MET A 1 18.44 -41.79 32.81
N VAL A 2 17.32 -42.34 32.37
CA VAL A 2 17.05 -42.53 30.94
C VAL A 2 16.64 -41.18 30.37
N GLU A 3 17.46 -40.61 29.49
CA GLU A 3 17.08 -39.43 28.70
C GLU A 3 16.02 -39.84 27.68
N LEU A 4 14.76 -39.85 28.12
CA LEU A 4 13.62 -39.72 27.23
C LEU A 4 13.39 -38.24 26.95
N SER A 5 14.29 -37.60 26.19
CA SER A 5 13.96 -36.31 25.60
C SER A 5 13.34 -36.57 24.23
N SER A 6 12.00 -36.56 24.25
CA SER A 6 11.08 -36.67 23.13
C SER A 6 11.48 -35.77 21.96
N SER A 7 12.23 -36.29 20.99
CA SER A 7 12.64 -35.55 19.78
C SER A 7 11.67 -35.73 18.60
N ASN A 8 10.51 -36.37 18.82
CA ASN A 8 9.57 -36.74 17.75
C ASN A 8 8.16 -36.17 17.98
N ASP A 9 8.04 -34.96 18.53
CA ASP A 9 6.76 -34.25 18.51
C ASP A 9 6.59 -33.53 17.15
N PRO A 10 5.68 -33.98 16.26
CA PRO A 10 5.44 -33.34 14.96
C PRO A 10 4.88 -31.90 15.10
N PHE A 11 4.51 -31.49 16.31
CA PHE A 11 3.98 -30.18 16.66
C PHE A 11 5.06 -29.19 17.15
N GLN A 12 6.32 -29.63 17.33
CA GLN A 12 7.44 -28.76 17.73
C GLN A 12 8.18 -28.10 16.57
N HIS A 13 7.66 -28.20 15.34
CA HIS A 13 8.06 -27.28 14.29
C HIS A 13 7.45 -25.92 14.57
N GLY A 14 8.19 -25.07 15.30
CA GLY A 14 7.87 -23.66 15.45
C GLY A 14 7.50 -23.06 14.09
N PHE A 15 6.40 -22.32 14.04
CA PHE A 15 5.85 -21.80 12.79
C PHE A 15 6.95 -21.13 11.96
N PRO A 16 7.16 -21.53 10.70
CA PRO A 16 8.20 -20.94 9.89
C PRO A 16 7.91 -19.45 9.73
N ASN A 17 8.93 -18.61 9.94
CA ASN A 17 8.83 -17.14 9.82
C ASN A 17 8.20 -16.68 8.49
N ALA A 18 8.26 -17.52 7.46
CA ALA A 18 7.58 -17.36 6.18
C ALA A 18 6.07 -17.11 6.30
N VAL A 19 5.40 -17.73 7.28
CA VAL A 19 3.95 -17.54 7.54
C VAL A 19 3.63 -16.10 7.94
N PHE A 20 4.57 -15.37 8.53
CA PHE A 20 4.38 -13.96 8.89
C PHE A 20 4.94 -13.01 7.82
N ILE A 21 6.04 -13.39 7.17
CA ILE A 21 6.71 -12.55 6.15
C ILE A 21 5.89 -12.47 4.86
N ILE A 22 5.34 -13.60 4.38
CA ILE A 22 4.62 -13.63 3.11
C ILE A 22 3.38 -12.72 3.14
N PRO A 23 2.47 -12.80 4.15
CA PRO A 23 1.33 -11.91 4.24
C PRO A 23 1.74 -10.44 4.43
N ALA A 24 2.80 -10.17 5.19
CA ALA A 24 3.30 -8.81 5.38
C ALA A 24 3.74 -8.16 4.05
N ILE A 25 4.46 -8.90 3.21
CA ILE A 25 4.86 -8.43 1.87
C ILE A 25 3.64 -8.19 1.00
N VAL A 26 2.63 -9.06 1.05
CA VAL A 26 1.39 -8.91 0.27
C VAL A 26 0.65 -7.65 0.70
N VAL A 27 0.48 -7.41 2.00
CA VAL A 27 -0.23 -6.23 2.52
C VAL A 27 0.53 -4.95 2.17
N ILE A 28 1.85 -4.92 2.34
CA ILE A 28 2.67 -3.75 1.97
C ILE A 28 2.63 -3.53 0.44
N GLY A 29 2.74 -4.59 -0.35
CA GLY A 29 2.69 -4.50 -1.81
C GLY A 29 1.35 -3.97 -2.32
N LEU A 30 0.23 -4.48 -1.79
CA LEU A 30 -1.10 -3.97 -2.12
C LEU A 30 -1.28 -2.53 -1.63
N GLY A 31 -0.87 -2.23 -0.39
CA GLY A 31 -0.93 -0.89 0.18
C GLY A 31 -0.15 0.14 -0.64
N ALA A 32 1.07 -0.21 -1.07
CA ALA A 32 1.89 0.63 -1.93
C ALA A 32 1.27 0.79 -3.33
N PHE A 33 0.77 -0.29 -3.93
CA PHE A 33 0.15 -0.25 -5.26
C PHE A 33 -1.12 0.60 -5.27
N PHE A 34 -2.03 0.36 -4.33
CA PHE A 34 -3.25 1.13 -4.19
C PHE A 34 -2.97 2.55 -3.73
N GLY A 35 -2.05 2.75 -2.77
CA GLY A 35 -1.64 4.08 -2.31
C GLY A 35 -1.04 4.92 -3.43
N TYR A 36 -0.14 4.36 -4.23
CA TYR A 36 0.45 5.03 -5.39
C TYR A 36 -0.60 5.38 -6.44
N LYS A 37 -1.45 4.41 -6.81
CA LYS A 37 -2.53 4.64 -7.79
C LYS A 37 -3.54 5.69 -7.30
N LEU A 38 -3.90 5.65 -6.01
CA LEU A 38 -4.81 6.62 -5.39
C LEU A 38 -4.19 8.01 -5.33
N TYR A 39 -2.91 8.12 -4.95
CA TYR A 39 -2.17 9.37 -4.93
C TYR A 39 -2.10 10.03 -6.31
N LEU A 40 -1.78 9.25 -7.35
CA LEU A 40 -1.82 9.71 -8.73
C LEU A 40 -3.23 10.14 -9.14
N SER A 41 -4.24 9.33 -8.81
CA SER A 41 -5.63 9.64 -9.14
C SER A 41 -6.14 10.93 -8.47
N LEU A 42 -5.71 11.20 -7.25
CA LEU A 42 -6.03 12.43 -6.52
C LEU A 42 -5.28 13.63 -7.11
N THR A 43 -3.97 13.50 -7.32
CA THR A 43 -3.13 14.54 -7.93
C THR A 43 -3.61 14.96 -9.31
N GLU A 44 -4.01 14.00 -10.15
CA GLU A 44 -4.56 14.32 -11.48
C GLU A 44 -5.92 15.03 -11.42
N LYS A 45 -6.74 14.74 -10.40
CA LYS A 45 -8.03 15.41 -10.21
C LYS A 45 -7.86 16.86 -9.76
N GLU A 46 -6.89 17.13 -8.88
CA GLU A 46 -6.59 18.49 -8.44
C GLU A 46 -6.06 19.35 -9.59
N ARG A 47 -5.12 18.81 -10.39
CA ARG A 47 -4.55 19.53 -11.53
C ARG A 47 -5.61 19.95 -12.55
N LYS A 48 -6.56 19.06 -12.88
CA LYS A 48 -7.67 19.37 -13.78
C LYS A 48 -8.64 20.40 -13.22
N ARG A 49 -8.80 20.49 -11.90
CA ARG A 49 -9.62 21.54 -11.26
C ARG A 49 -8.93 22.89 -11.33
N GLU A 50 -7.64 22.94 -11.03
CA GLU A 50 -6.84 24.17 -11.10
C GLU A 50 -6.76 24.72 -12.52
N GLU A 51 -6.52 23.88 -13.53
CA GLU A 51 -6.50 24.32 -14.94
C GLU A 51 -7.85 24.92 -15.36
N LYS A 52 -8.97 24.31 -14.93
CA LYS A 52 -10.31 24.85 -15.21
C LYS A 52 -10.57 26.17 -14.50
N LEU A 53 -10.08 26.33 -13.27
CA LEU A 53 -10.19 27.58 -12.51
C LEU A 53 -9.32 28.68 -13.10
N LYS A 54 -8.08 28.38 -13.49
CA LYS A 54 -7.15 29.34 -14.14
C LYS A 54 -7.69 29.77 -15.50
N ALA A 55 -8.18 28.84 -16.33
CA ALA A 55 -8.81 29.19 -17.60
C ALA A 55 -10.08 30.04 -17.43
N LYS A 56 -10.86 29.83 -16.37
CA LYS A 56 -12.00 30.69 -16.04
C LYS A 56 -11.55 32.09 -15.61
N GLN A 57 -10.50 32.21 -14.79
CA GLN A 57 -9.98 33.49 -14.33
C GLN A 57 -9.29 34.30 -15.44
N GLU A 58 -8.54 33.68 -16.34
CA GLU A 58 -7.92 34.39 -17.46
C GLU A 58 -8.97 34.90 -18.46
N LYS A 59 -10.03 34.13 -18.70
CA LYS A 59 -11.15 34.58 -19.55
C LYS A 59 -11.92 35.75 -18.95
N SER A 60 -12.09 35.79 -17.63
CA SER A 60 -12.73 36.93 -16.96
C SER A 60 -11.80 38.13 -16.82
N LYS A 61 -10.49 37.94 -16.66
CA LYS A 61 -9.49 39.03 -16.68
C LYS A 61 -9.28 39.66 -18.06
N LYS A 62 -9.38 38.89 -19.15
CA LYS A 62 -9.32 39.43 -20.53
C LYS A 62 -10.59 40.14 -20.98
N LYS A 63 -11.70 40.00 -20.24
CA LYS A 63 -13.00 40.63 -20.54
C LYS A 63 -13.24 41.94 -19.80
N LYS A 64 -12.32 42.34 -18.92
CA LYS A 64 -12.38 43.57 -18.12
C LYS A 64 -11.24 44.48 -18.56
#